data_AF-A0A3Q0JLS6-F1
#
_entry.id   AF-A0A3Q0JLS6-F1
#
_cell.length_a   1.000
_cell.length_b   1.000
_cell.length_c   1.000
_cell.angle_alpha   90.00
_cell.angle_beta   90.00
_cell.angle_gamma   90.00
#
_symmetry.space_group_name_H-M   'P 1'
#
loop_
_entity.id
_entity.type
_entity.pdbx_description
1 polymer ?
#
loop_
_entity_poly.entity_id
_entity_poly.type
_entity_poly.pdbx_seq_one_letter_code
_entity_poly.pdbx_strand_id
1 'polypeptide(L)'
;MQVDGEACRVNPSIILLNHLNKAPMLAKRKGCKVSAQPATLEPMKLSVQKISMFDYEQNHYDKNLLRQKATCLGEIEVSPVIDLEQVRKMVNKLQEESKPIQDGGTELPKLSPDWVFVDCKYTKYVCILPGCVHT
;
A
#
# COMPACT_ATOMS: atom_id res chain seq x y z
N MET A 1 -60.12 0.30 24.06
CA MET A 1 -59.18 0.69 25.12
C MET A 1 -58.08 1.52 24.49
N GLN A 2 -57.91 2.76 24.92
CA GLN A 2 -56.85 3.66 24.46
C GLN A 2 -55.70 3.54 25.48
N VAL A 3 -54.52 3.11 25.01
CA VAL A 3 -53.32 3.00 25.85
C VAL A 3 -52.66 4.38 25.91
N ASP A 4 -52.51 4.92 27.12
CA ASP A 4 -51.85 6.21 27.36
C ASP A 4 -50.34 6.01 27.18
N GLY A 5 -49.83 6.46 26.03
CA GLY A 5 -48.41 6.34 25.70
C GLY A 5 -47.64 7.52 26.25
N GLU A 6 -47.16 7.44 27.49
CA GLU A 6 -46.27 8.48 28.03
C GLU A 6 -44.97 8.55 27.23
N ALA A 7 -44.54 9.77 26.89
CA ALA A 7 -43.31 10.00 26.16
C ALA A 7 -42.09 9.64 27.04
N CYS A 8 -41.40 8.55 26.70
CA CYS A 8 -40.19 8.13 27.40
C CYS A 8 -39.01 9.03 26.99
N ARG A 9 -38.50 9.85 27.92
CA ARG A 9 -37.35 10.74 27.69
C ARG A 9 -36.07 10.00 28.03
N VAL A 10 -35.33 9.57 27.01
CA VAL A 10 -34.02 8.92 27.19
C VAL A 10 -32.93 9.95 27.50
N ASN A 11 -32.04 9.62 28.43
CA ASN A 11 -30.88 10.45 28.74
C ASN A 11 -29.90 10.48 27.55
N PRO A 12 -29.23 11.62 27.29
CA PRO A 12 -28.24 11.70 26.23
C PRO A 12 -27.08 10.75 26.52
N SER A 13 -26.65 10.00 25.50
CA SER A 13 -25.44 9.19 25.60
C SER A 13 -24.21 10.08 25.48
N ILE A 14 -23.30 10.02 26.44
CA ILE A 14 -22.01 10.73 26.39
C ILE A 14 -20.97 9.78 25.78
N ILE A 15 -20.47 10.12 24.60
CA ILE A 15 -19.43 9.35 23.92
C ILE A 15 -18.10 10.09 24.05
N LEU A 16 -17.12 9.48 24.73
CA LEU A 16 -15.77 10.01 24.87
C LEU A 16 -14.86 9.44 23.78
N LEU A 17 -14.39 10.28 22.87
CA LEU A 17 -13.48 9.88 21.79
C LEU A 17 -12.02 10.10 22.24
N ASN A 18 -11.30 9.02 22.55
CA ASN A 18 -9.88 9.08 22.94
C ASN A 18 -8.90 9.02 21.75
N HIS A 19 -9.38 8.63 20.56
CA HIS A 19 -8.59 8.62 19.34
C HIS A 19 -9.19 9.61 18.34
N LEU A 20 -8.60 10.81 18.34
CA LEU A 20 -8.93 11.85 17.37
C LEU A 20 -8.50 11.42 15.97
N ASN A 21 -9.16 12.00 14.96
CA ASN A 21 -8.82 11.75 13.56
C ASN A 21 -7.35 12.10 13.30
N LYS A 22 -6.53 11.09 13.00
CA LYS A 22 -5.10 11.25 12.68
C LYS A 22 -4.87 11.64 11.22
N ALA A 23 -5.93 11.68 10.41
CA ALA A 23 -5.84 12.15 9.04
C ALA A 23 -5.96 13.68 8.98
N PRO A 24 -5.15 14.37 8.16
CA PRO A 24 -5.31 15.79 7.92
C PRO A 24 -6.70 16.06 7.32
N MET A 25 -7.53 16.79 8.05
CA MET A 25 -8.84 17.22 7.56
C MET A 25 -8.70 18.55 6.82
N LEU A 26 -9.03 18.56 5.53
CA LEU A 26 -9.13 19.80 4.76
C LEU A 26 -10.48 20.47 5.07
N ALA A 27 -10.43 21.58 5.81
CA ALA A 27 -11.63 22.35 6.11
C ALA A 27 -12.14 23.04 4.84
N LYS A 28 -13.32 22.64 4.35
CA LYS A 28 -14.00 23.32 3.24
C LYS A 28 -14.57 24.65 3.73
N ARG A 29 -13.78 25.73 3.64
CA ARG A 29 -14.26 27.09 3.97
C ARG A 29 -14.80 27.76 2.70
N LYS A 30 -16.09 28.13 2.69
CA LYS A 30 -16.68 28.98 1.64
C LYS A 30 -16.11 30.39 1.79
N GLY A 31 -15.45 30.91 0.75
CA GLY A 31 -15.19 32.35 0.61
C GLY A 31 -13.77 32.85 0.85
N CYS A 32 -12.74 32.00 0.91
CA CYS A 32 -11.36 32.48 0.98
C CYS A 32 -10.60 32.10 -0.31
N LYS A 33 -10.20 33.11 -1.11
CA LYS A 33 -9.23 32.97 -2.20
C LYS A 33 -7.80 32.82 -1.67
N VAL A 34 -7.61 32.08 -0.58
CA VAL A 34 -6.27 31.62 -0.22
C VAL A 34 -6.05 30.44 -1.14
N SER A 35 -5.14 30.62 -2.08
CA SER A 35 -4.47 29.51 -2.75
C SER A 35 -3.99 28.59 -1.63
N ALA A 36 -4.80 27.59 -1.27
CA ALA A 36 -4.30 26.43 -0.61
C ALA A 36 -3.36 25.86 -1.66
N GLN A 37 -2.07 26.24 -1.58
CA GLN A 37 -1.05 25.44 -2.21
C GLN A 37 -1.38 24.03 -1.73
N PRO A 38 -1.79 23.11 -2.62
CA PRO A 38 -1.99 21.74 -2.21
C PRO A 38 -0.67 21.39 -1.53
N ALA A 39 -0.72 21.00 -0.25
CA ALA A 39 0.47 20.59 0.48
C ALA A 39 1.25 19.71 -0.49
N THR A 40 2.41 20.18 -0.95
CA THR A 40 3.16 19.50 -2.00
C THR A 40 3.55 18.18 -1.40
N LEU A 41 2.76 17.16 -1.71
CA LEU A 41 2.99 15.83 -1.21
C LEU A 41 4.27 15.39 -1.92
N GLU A 42 5.32 15.22 -1.13
CA GLU A 42 6.64 14.90 -1.68
C GLU A 42 6.63 13.49 -2.27
N PRO A 43 7.35 13.26 -3.38
CA PRO A 43 7.52 11.93 -3.92
C PRO A 43 8.14 10.99 -2.88
N MET A 44 7.63 9.77 -2.81
CA MET A 44 8.10 8.75 -1.87
C MET A 44 8.94 7.70 -2.59
N LYS A 45 10.11 7.41 -2.01
CA LYS A 45 10.95 6.30 -2.43
C LYS A 45 10.44 4.99 -1.84
N LEU A 46 10.21 4.01 -2.71
CA LEU A 46 9.68 2.69 -2.40
C LEU A 46 10.66 1.62 -2.86
N SER A 47 11.14 0.80 -1.94
CA SER A 47 11.93 -0.37 -2.30
C SER A 47 11.00 -1.48 -2.81
N VAL A 48 11.32 -2.08 -3.96
CA VAL A 48 10.53 -3.16 -4.55
C VAL A 48 11.19 -4.48 -4.20
N GLN A 49 10.45 -5.38 -3.57
CA GLN A 49 10.93 -6.70 -3.18
C GLN A 49 10.07 -7.81 -3.77
N LYS A 50 10.70 -8.85 -4.31
CA LYS A 50 10.03 -10.03 -4.84
C LYS A 50 10.04 -11.15 -3.81
N ILE A 51 8.89 -11.77 -3.58
CA ILE A 51 8.76 -12.95 -2.71
C ILE A 51 8.33 -14.13 -3.59
N SER A 52 8.85 -15.33 -3.33
CA SER A 52 8.38 -16.53 -4.01
C SER A 52 7.05 -16.99 -3.42
N MET A 53 6.18 -17.62 -4.21
CA MET A 53 4.93 -18.16 -3.68
C MET A 53 5.18 -19.20 -2.57
N PHE A 54 6.19 -20.06 -2.74
CA PHE A 54 6.59 -21.06 -1.75
C PHE A 54 6.99 -20.44 -0.40
N ASP A 55 7.77 -19.35 -0.44
CA ASP A 55 8.20 -18.66 0.78
C ASP A 55 7.04 -17.95 1.46
N TYR A 56 6.12 -17.40 0.67
CA TYR A 56 4.90 -16.80 1.18
C TYR A 56 4.00 -17.81 1.87
N GLU A 57 3.68 -18.93 1.21
CA GLU A 57 2.82 -19.96 1.79
C GLU A 57 3.34 -20.49 3.13
N GLN A 58 4.65 -20.70 3.25
CA GLN A 58 5.25 -21.19 4.50
C GLN A 58 5.40 -20.14 5.60
N ASN A 59 5.56 -18.85 5.26
CA ASN A 59 6.02 -17.84 6.22
C ASN A 59 5.12 -16.59 6.28
N HIS A 60 3.92 -16.60 5.69
CA HIS A 60 3.03 -15.43 5.62
C HIS A 60 2.62 -14.84 6.98
N TYR A 61 2.73 -15.60 8.06
CA TYR A 61 2.52 -15.11 9.43
C TYR A 61 3.75 -14.37 10.00
N ASP A 62 4.96 -14.67 9.53
CA ASP A 62 6.20 -14.03 9.97
C ASP A 62 6.72 -13.02 8.93
N LYS A 63 6.36 -11.76 9.14
CA LYS A 63 6.76 -10.64 8.27
C LYS A 63 8.27 -10.43 8.20
N ASN A 64 9.00 -10.73 9.27
CA ASN A 64 10.46 -10.54 9.29
C ASN A 64 11.12 -11.60 8.42
N LEU A 65 10.66 -12.85 8.54
CA LEU A 65 11.17 -13.95 7.74
C LEU A 65 10.83 -13.78 6.25
N LEU A 66 9.61 -13.30 5.94
CA LEU A 66 9.24 -12.92 4.58
C LEU A 66 10.18 -11.87 3.99
N ARG A 67 10.51 -10.82 4.76
CA ARG A 67 11.43 -9.76 4.33
C ARG A 67 12.85 -10.27 4.11
N GLN A 68 13.31 -11.24 4.91
CA GLN A 68 14.63 -11.86 4.73
C GLN A 68 14.69 -12.72 3.46
N LYS A 69 13.60 -13.42 3.16
CA LYS A 69 13.49 -14.26 1.95
C LYS A 69 13.19 -13.45 0.68
N ALA A 70 12.71 -12.22 0.84
CA ALA A 70 12.40 -11.36 -0.28
C ALA A 70 13.68 -10.91 -1.01
N THR A 71 13.67 -11.02 -2.35
CA THR A 71 14.75 -10.53 -3.20
C THR A 71 14.52 -9.07 -3.54
N CYS A 72 15.49 -8.19 -3.23
CA CYS A 72 15.40 -6.78 -3.60
C CYS A 72 15.53 -6.62 -5.13
N LEU A 73 14.53 -6.03 -5.77
CA LEU A 73 14.56 -5.70 -7.20
C LEU A 73 15.13 -4.30 -7.45
N GLY A 74 15.01 -3.39 -6.49
CA GLY A 74 15.48 -2.01 -6.60
C GLY A 74 14.57 -1.03 -5.86
N GLU A 75 14.63 0.24 -6.25
CA GLU A 75 13.83 1.32 -5.68
C GLU A 75 13.13 2.10 -6.79
N ILE A 76 11.89 2.51 -6.54
CA ILE A 76 11.11 3.39 -7.42
C ILE A 76 10.71 4.64 -6.65
N GLU A 77 10.66 5.77 -7.35
CA GLU A 77 10.15 7.03 -6.80
C GLU A 77 8.70 7.21 -7.25
N VAL A 78 7.76 7.20 -6.30
CA VAL A 78 6.32 7.28 -6.58
C VAL A 78 5.81 8.62 -6.11
N SER A 79 5.25 9.38 -7.06
CA SER A 79 4.53 10.61 -6.75
C SER A 79 3.16 10.28 -6.15
N PRO A 80 2.68 11.03 -5.15
CA PRO A 80 1.45 10.76 -4.41
C PRO A 80 0.15 10.88 -5.22
N VAL A 81 0.24 11.38 -6.46
CA VAL A 81 -0.89 11.39 -7.41
C VAL A 81 -0.92 10.15 -8.32
N ILE A 82 0.08 9.28 -8.24
CA ILE A 82 0.21 8.09 -9.09
C ILE A 82 -0.68 6.96 -8.57
N ASP A 83 -1.39 6.31 -9.50
CA ASP A 83 -2.22 5.14 -9.23
C ASP A 83 -1.41 3.81 -9.25
N LEU A 84 -2.01 2.72 -8.76
CA LEU A 84 -1.36 1.41 -8.70
C LEU A 84 -1.03 0.81 -10.08
N GLU A 85 -1.75 1.18 -11.15
CA GLU A 85 -1.47 0.68 -12.50
C GLU A 85 -0.17 1.29 -13.05
N GLN A 86 0.04 2.58 -12.81
CA GLN A 86 1.28 3.26 -13.12
C GLN A 86 2.44 2.72 -12.27
N VAL A 87 2.24 2.50 -10.97
CA VAL A 87 3.25 1.83 -10.12
C VAL A 87 3.62 0.45 -10.69
N ARG A 88 2.64 -0.32 -11.18
CA ARG A 88 2.88 -1.62 -11.84
C ARG A 88 3.78 -1.48 -13.07
N LYS A 89 3.54 -0.48 -13.91
CA LYS A 89 4.38 -0.18 -15.10
C LYS A 89 5.81 0.18 -14.68
N MET A 90 5.98 0.96 -13.61
CA MET A 90 7.31 1.32 -13.08
C MET A 90 8.06 0.10 -12.55
N VAL A 91 7.39 -0.79 -11.82
CA VAL A 91 7.98 -2.05 -11.32
C VAL A 91 8.40 -2.97 -12.47
N ASN A 92 7.56 -3.11 -13.50
CA ASN A 92 7.90 -3.91 -14.68
C ASN A 92 9.14 -3.36 -15.40
N LYS A 93 9.21 -2.04 -15.60
CA LYS A 93 10.36 -1.38 -16.22
C LYS A 93 11.63 -1.58 -15.39
N LEU A 94 11.56 -1.39 -14.07
CA LEU A 94 12.68 -1.62 -13.14
C LEU A 94 13.26 -3.03 -13.32
N GLN A 95 12.39 -4.02 -13.47
CA GLN A 95 12.80 -5.42 -13.59
C GLN A 95 13.35 -5.77 -14.99
N GLU A 96 13.01 -5.01 -16.03
CA GLU A 96 13.65 -5.11 -17.35
C GLU A 96 15.06 -4.48 -17.35
N GLU A 97 15.21 -3.35 -16.67
CA GLU A 97 16.48 -2.63 -16.50
C GLU A 97 17.46 -3.37 -15.58
N SER A 98 16.96 -4.23 -14.68
CA SER A 98 17.76 -5.03 -13.75
C SER A 98 18.43 -6.26 -14.39
N LYS A 99 18.33 -6.46 -15.70
CA LYS A 99 19.05 -7.54 -16.39
C LYS A 99 20.54 -7.17 -16.50
N PRO A 100 21.47 -7.92 -15.88
CA PRO A 100 22.88 -7.67 -16.12
C PRO A 100 23.21 -7.94 -17.59
N ILE A 101 23.96 -7.01 -18.18
CA ILE A 101 24.64 -7.18 -19.45
C ILE A 101 25.61 -8.36 -19.26
N GLN A 102 25.36 -9.46 -19.97
CA GLN A 102 26.29 -10.54 -20.34
C GLN A 102 27.55 -10.67 -19.45
N ASP A 103 27.49 -11.47 -18.39
CA ASP A 103 28.51 -12.47 -18.02
C ASP A 103 28.06 -13.24 -16.73
N GLY A 104 27.67 -14.50 -16.87
CA GLY A 104 27.75 -15.54 -15.80
C GLY A 104 27.05 -15.39 -14.44
N GLY A 105 26.30 -14.32 -14.13
CA GLY A 105 25.77 -14.07 -12.78
C GLY A 105 24.24 -14.18 -12.66
N THR A 106 23.78 -15.24 -11.97
CA THR A 106 22.42 -15.48 -11.42
C THR A 106 21.29 -14.65 -12.04
N GLU A 107 20.65 -15.23 -13.05
CA GLU A 107 19.50 -14.66 -13.75
C GLU A 107 18.38 -14.40 -12.73
N LEU A 108 18.06 -13.13 -12.47
CA LEU A 108 16.91 -12.80 -11.64
C LEU A 108 15.64 -13.19 -12.41
N PRO A 109 14.81 -14.13 -11.89
CA PRO A 109 13.73 -14.66 -12.70
C PRO A 109 12.72 -13.56 -13.03
N LYS A 110 12.35 -13.45 -14.31
CA LYS A 110 11.34 -12.49 -14.79
C LYS A 110 10.08 -12.58 -13.92
N LEU A 111 9.49 -11.44 -13.58
CA LEU A 111 8.20 -11.42 -12.91
C LEU A 111 7.15 -12.00 -13.84
N SER A 112 6.25 -12.79 -13.27
CA SER A 112 5.06 -13.27 -13.96
C SER A 112 4.22 -12.06 -14.39
N PRO A 113 3.63 -12.03 -15.60
CA PRO A 113 2.74 -10.92 -16.02
C PRO A 113 1.57 -10.69 -15.04
N ASP A 114 1.20 -11.71 -14.26
CA ASP A 114 0.10 -11.70 -13.31
C ASP A 114 0.55 -11.58 -11.85
N TRP A 115 1.73 -10.99 -11.60
CA TRP A 115 2.18 -10.75 -10.23
C TRP A 115 1.25 -9.80 -9.46
N VAL A 116 1.14 -9.99 -8.15
CA VAL A 116 0.24 -9.20 -7.26
C VAL A 116 1.01 -8.46 -6.18
N PHE A 117 0.45 -7.32 -5.74
CA PHE A 117 0.96 -6.55 -4.60
C PHE A 117 0.60 -7.25 -3.28
N VAL A 118 1.53 -7.23 -2.33
CA VAL A 118 1.31 -7.70 -0.96
C VAL A 118 1.37 -6.50 0.00
N ASP A 119 0.28 -6.27 0.73
CA ASP A 119 0.19 -5.20 1.73
C ASP A 119 1.15 -5.46 2.89
N CYS A 120 2.15 -4.58 3.02
CA CYS A 120 3.04 -4.53 4.18
C CYS A 120 2.74 -3.25 4.96
N LYS A 121 1.78 -3.33 5.88
CA LYS A 121 1.20 -2.25 6.70
C LYS A 121 2.18 -1.28 7.42
N TYR A 122 3.49 -1.50 7.37
CA TYR A 122 4.46 -0.79 8.22
C TYR A 122 5.76 -0.38 7.52
N THR A 123 5.88 -0.53 6.20
CA THR A 123 7.20 -0.38 5.58
C THR A 123 7.17 0.28 4.21
N LYS A 124 8.22 1.07 3.92
CA LYS A 124 8.43 1.78 2.65
C LYS A 124 8.85 0.86 1.50
N TYR A 125 8.35 -0.36 1.49
CA TYR A 125 8.62 -1.31 0.43
C TYR A 125 7.33 -1.97 -0.06
N VAL A 126 7.36 -2.34 -1.32
CA VAL A 126 6.28 -3.04 -2.01
C VAL A 126 6.74 -4.45 -2.27
N CYS A 127 6.03 -5.41 -1.70
CA CYS A 127 6.28 -6.83 -1.93
C CYS A 127 5.42 -7.32 -3.10
N ILE A 128 6.02 -8.10 -4.00
CA ILE A 128 5.32 -8.68 -5.15
C ILE A 128 5.48 -10.20 -5.20
N LEU A 129 4.38 -10.89 -5.46
CA LEU A 129 4.35 -12.35 -5.60
C LEU A 129 4.09 -12.72 -7.06
N PRO A 130 4.77 -13.73 -7.62
CA PRO A 130 4.41 -14.26 -8.93
C PRO A 130 2.98 -14.80 -8.86
N GLY A 131 2.14 -14.41 -9.83
CA GLY A 131 0.78 -14.92 -9.93
C GLY A 131 0.78 -16.44 -10.07
N CYS A 132 -0.18 -17.10 -9.43
CA CYS A 132 -0.40 -18.54 -9.55
C CYS A 132 -0.63 -18.89 -11.03
N VAL A 133 0.38 -19.47 -11.68
CA VAL A 133 0.20 -20.13 -12.96
C VAL A 133 -0.48 -21.46 -12.66
N HIS A 134 -1.81 -21.48 -12.72
CA HIS A 134 -2.54 -22.74 -12.79
C HIS A 134 -2.23 -23.34 -14.16
N THR A 135 -1.27 -24.26 -14.22
CA THR A 135 -1.16 -25.25 -15.29
C THR A 135 -2.05 -26.44 -14.98
#